data_AF-A0A1A9BAY8-F1
#
_entry.id   AF-A0A1A9BAY8-F1
#
_cell.length_a   1.000
_cell.length_b   1.000
_cell.length_c   1.000
_cell.angle_alpha   90.00
_cell.angle_beta   90.00
_cell.angle_gamma   90.00
#
_symmetry.space_group_name_H-M   'P 1'
#
loop_
_entity.id
_entity.type
_entity.pdbx_description
1 polymer ?
#
loop_
_entity_poly.entity_id
_entity_poly.type
_entity_poly.pdbx_seq_one_letter_code
_entity_poly.pdbx_strand_id
1 'polypeptide(L)'
;MGREQGWHRPARRRRPVRAGVLVAVLGLGTCLVGVAGLAVWNAQVVLQADGPVRETADGFFRDVAAGDTDRAYERLCRETRGRWSQVGFGSWMRTPPVVSGYEIVDVSVATRGGRPRGTVVVRINRDGGGSEERELSVVPEDGGWRVCGDPF
;
A
#
# COMPACT_ATOMS: atom_id res chain seq x y z
N MET A 1 62.97 -46.66 49.51
CA MET A 1 61.60 -46.25 49.88
C MET A 1 61.32 -44.89 49.28
N GLY A 2 60.68 -44.85 48.11
CA GLY A 2 60.43 -43.62 47.34
C GLY A 2 59.15 -42.91 47.80
N ARG A 3 59.22 -41.58 47.92
CA ARG A 3 58.09 -40.72 48.28
C ARG A 3 57.51 -40.14 46.99
N GLU A 4 56.37 -40.63 46.55
CA GLU A 4 55.63 -40.05 45.43
C GLU A 4 54.76 -38.90 45.95
N GLN A 5 55.12 -37.66 45.58
CA GLN A 5 54.31 -36.48 45.82
C GLN A 5 53.35 -36.32 44.63
N GLY A 6 52.08 -36.67 44.84
CA GLY A 6 51.02 -36.52 43.85
C GLY A 6 50.73 -35.05 43.56
N TRP A 7 51.13 -34.58 42.37
CA TRP A 7 50.87 -33.21 41.91
C TRP A 7 49.42 -33.05 41.44
N HIS A 8 48.59 -32.34 42.20
CA HIS A 8 47.24 -31.94 41.75
C HIS A 8 47.31 -30.69 40.87
N ARG A 9 47.05 -30.83 39.56
CA ARG A 9 46.78 -29.68 38.67
C ARG A 9 45.33 -29.22 38.87
N PRO A 10 45.05 -27.95 39.21
CA PRO A 10 43.68 -27.45 39.17
C PRO A 10 43.25 -27.29 37.70
N ALA A 11 42.19 -28.01 37.31
CA ALA A 11 41.56 -27.82 36.02
C ALA A 11 41.01 -26.39 35.93
N ARG A 12 41.59 -25.54 35.08
CA ARG A 12 41.05 -24.21 34.78
C ARG A 12 39.68 -24.36 34.15
N ARG A 13 38.63 -24.09 34.92
CA ARG A 13 37.25 -23.99 34.46
C ARG A 13 37.13 -22.77 33.51
N ARG A 14 37.43 -22.97 32.23
CA ARG A 14 37.22 -21.94 31.20
C ARG A 14 35.72 -21.70 31.08
N ARG A 15 35.25 -20.55 31.57
CA ARG A 15 33.84 -20.15 31.61
C ARG A 15 33.24 -20.14 30.18
N PRO A 16 32.39 -21.11 29.80
CA PRO A 16 31.74 -21.11 28.48
C PRO A 16 30.56 -20.12 28.41
N VAL A 17 30.17 -19.58 29.57
CA VAL A 17 28.99 -18.72 29.72
C VAL A 17 29.13 -17.42 28.92
N ARG A 18 30.33 -16.84 28.84
CA ARG A 18 30.56 -15.58 28.09
C ARG A 18 30.44 -15.77 26.58
N ALA A 19 30.90 -16.91 26.06
CA ALA A 19 30.76 -17.24 24.64
C ALA A 19 29.29 -17.54 24.27
N GLY A 20 28.57 -18.28 25.12
CA GLY A 20 27.15 -18.54 24.92
C GLY A 20 26.28 -17.28 24.94
N VAL A 21 26.57 -16.34 25.84
CA VAL A 21 25.86 -15.04 25.91
C VAL A 21 26.11 -14.21 24.65
N LEU A 22 27.35 -14.16 24.14
CA LEU A 22 27.66 -13.41 22.91
C LEU A 22 26.94 -13.98 21.68
N VAL A 23 26.89 -15.30 21.54
CA VAL A 23 26.16 -15.96 20.44
C VAL A 23 24.65 -15.70 20.54
N ALA A 24 24.10 -15.76 21.75
CA ALA A 24 22.68 -15.47 21.97
C ALA A 24 22.31 -14.01 21.64
N VAL A 25 23.14 -13.04 22.04
CA VAL A 25 22.93 -11.62 21.74
C VAL A 25 23.04 -11.35 20.24
N LEU A 26 24.04 -11.94 19.56
CA LEU A 26 24.19 -11.80 18.11
C LEU A 26 23.01 -12.43 17.34
N GLY A 27 22.58 -13.63 17.73
CA GLY A 27 21.44 -14.30 17.10
C GLY A 27 20.12 -13.57 17.32
N LEU A 28 19.89 -13.02 18.51
CA LEU A 28 18.70 -12.21 18.77
C LEU A 28 18.76 -10.88 18.00
N GLY A 29 19.93 -10.25 17.94
CA GLY A 29 20.15 -9.01 17.18
C GLY A 29 19.89 -9.20 15.70
N THR A 30 20.39 -10.27 15.07
CA THR A 30 20.13 -10.54 13.64
C THR A 30 18.68 -10.93 13.37
N CYS A 31 18.00 -11.61 14.30
CA CYS A 31 16.58 -11.90 14.18
C CYS A 31 15.74 -10.61 14.22
N LEU A 32 16.02 -9.71 15.16
CA LEU A 32 15.32 -8.43 15.27
C LEU A 32 15.61 -7.50 14.09
N VAL A 33 16.86 -7.42 13.63
CA VAL A 33 17.24 -6.64 12.44
C VAL A 33 16.62 -7.24 11.18
N GLY A 34 16.54 -8.57 11.06
CA GLY A 34 15.88 -9.25 9.95
C GLY A 34 14.38 -8.99 9.90
N VAL A 35 13.69 -9.10 11.05
CA VAL A 35 12.25 -8.82 11.15
C VAL A 35 11.95 -7.34 10.93
N ALA A 36 12.72 -6.43 11.52
CA ALA A 36 12.57 -4.99 11.31
C ALA A 36 12.88 -4.58 9.86
N GLY A 37 13.91 -5.16 9.25
CA GLY A 37 14.26 -4.95 7.85
C GLY A 37 13.17 -5.44 6.89
N LEU A 38 12.60 -6.63 7.15
CA LEU A 38 11.45 -7.15 6.41
C LEU A 38 10.21 -6.26 6.58
N ALA A 39 9.93 -5.78 7.80
CA ALA A 39 8.79 -4.91 8.07
C ALA A 39 8.93 -3.56 7.35
N VAL A 40 10.12 -2.93 7.40
CA VAL A 40 10.39 -1.66 6.70
C VAL A 40 10.34 -1.84 5.19
N TRP A 41 10.91 -2.91 4.65
CA TRP A 41 10.85 -3.20 3.21
C TRP A 41 9.41 -3.41 2.73
N ASN A 42 8.60 -4.20 3.45
CA ASN A 42 7.20 -4.40 3.11
C ASN A 42 6.39 -3.10 3.23
N ALA A 43 6.65 -2.28 4.26
CA ALA A 43 6.01 -0.99 4.40
C ALA A 43 6.39 -0.04 3.25
N GLN A 44 7.65 0.01 2.83
CA GLN A 44 8.07 0.85 1.71
C GLN A 44 7.46 0.42 0.37
N VAL A 45 7.32 -0.88 0.11
CA VAL A 45 6.67 -1.37 -1.12
C VAL A 45 5.17 -1.04 -1.15
N VAL A 46 4.48 -1.13 -0.01
CA VAL A 46 3.07 -0.74 0.11
C VAL A 46 2.92 0.78 -0.03
N LEU A 47 3.70 1.57 0.70
CA LEU A 47 3.67 3.02 0.65
C LEU A 47 4.09 3.59 -0.72
N GLN A 48 4.97 2.92 -1.47
CA GLN A 48 5.34 3.33 -2.83
C GLN A 48 4.26 3.04 -3.86
N ALA A 49 3.39 2.05 -3.64
CA ALA A 49 2.27 1.78 -4.53
C ALA A 49 1.06 2.69 -4.25
N ASP A 50 0.93 3.17 -3.00
CA ASP A 50 -0.12 4.11 -2.61
C ASP A 50 0.00 5.45 -3.37
N GLY A 51 1.22 5.91 -3.66
CA GLY A 51 1.47 7.16 -4.39
C GLY A 51 0.82 7.20 -5.77
N PRO A 52 1.22 6.32 -6.72
CA PRO A 52 0.64 6.29 -8.06
C PRO A 52 -0.87 6.00 -8.09
N VAL A 53 -1.37 5.17 -7.16
CA VAL A 53 -2.81 4.90 -7.02
C VAL A 53 -3.55 6.15 -6.57
N ARG A 54 -3.04 6.84 -5.53
CA ARG A 54 -3.60 8.09 -5.03
C ARG A 54 -3.59 9.18 -6.09
N GLU A 55 -2.47 9.37 -6.79
CA GLU A 55 -2.32 10.37 -7.85
C GLU A 55 -3.30 10.12 -9.01
N THR A 56 -3.53 8.85 -9.35
CA THR A 56 -4.49 8.48 -10.40
C THR A 56 -5.92 8.81 -9.99
N ALA A 57 -6.31 8.43 -8.78
CA ALA A 57 -7.64 8.73 -8.25
C ALA A 57 -7.84 10.24 -8.07
N ASP A 58 -6.85 10.94 -7.53
CA ASP A 58 -6.86 12.39 -7.37
C ASP A 58 -6.99 13.11 -8.71
N GLY A 59 -6.22 12.69 -9.73
CA GLY A 59 -6.36 13.20 -11.09
C GLY A 59 -7.76 13.01 -11.66
N PHE A 60 -8.35 11.83 -11.46
CA PHE A 60 -9.72 11.55 -11.90
C PHE A 60 -10.74 12.47 -11.22
N PHE A 61 -10.71 12.58 -9.88
CA PHE A 61 -11.68 13.40 -9.17
C PHE A 61 -11.48 14.89 -9.36
N ARG A 62 -10.24 15.35 -9.56
CA ARG A 62 -9.95 16.72 -9.98
C ARG A 62 -10.65 17.05 -11.30
N ASP A 63 -10.50 16.18 -12.30
CA ASP A 63 -11.10 16.39 -13.62
C ASP A 63 -12.65 16.34 -13.53
N VAL A 64 -13.22 15.43 -12.70
CA VAL A 64 -14.67 15.38 -12.45
C VAL A 64 -15.17 16.65 -11.76
N ALA A 65 -14.52 17.11 -10.69
CA ALA A 65 -14.93 18.31 -9.95
C ALA A 65 -14.74 19.60 -10.78
N ALA A 66 -13.79 19.61 -11.71
CA ALA A 66 -13.62 20.68 -12.69
C ALA A 66 -14.67 20.67 -13.82
N GLY A 67 -15.47 19.61 -13.93
CA GLY A 67 -16.42 19.41 -15.04
C GLY A 67 -15.77 18.90 -16.33
N ASP A 68 -14.47 18.58 -16.31
CA ASP A 68 -13.70 18.06 -17.44
C ASP A 68 -13.94 16.55 -17.63
N THR A 69 -15.18 16.18 -17.95
CA THR A 69 -15.62 14.78 -18.04
C THR A 69 -14.85 13.97 -19.08
N ASP A 70 -14.34 14.61 -20.13
CA ASP A 70 -13.55 13.94 -21.17
C ASP A 70 -12.20 13.47 -20.64
N ARG A 71 -11.50 14.32 -19.87
CA ARG A 71 -10.23 13.95 -19.23
C ARG A 71 -10.43 12.90 -18.14
N ALA A 72 -11.51 13.04 -17.36
CA ALA A 72 -11.88 12.02 -16.37
C ALA A 72 -12.14 10.65 -17.04
N TYR A 73 -12.82 10.64 -18.19
CA TYR A 73 -13.09 9.41 -18.94
C TYR A 73 -11.82 8.72 -19.44
N GLU A 74 -10.79 9.46 -19.85
CA GLU A 74 -9.50 8.90 -20.29
C GLU A 74 -8.76 8.16 -19.16
N ARG A 75 -9.01 8.51 -17.90
CA ARG A 75 -8.41 7.84 -16.73
C ARG A 75 -9.11 6.54 -16.34
N LEU A 76 -10.26 6.25 -16.94
CA LEU A 76 -10.98 5.01 -16.71
C LEU A 76 -10.27 3.83 -17.35
N CYS A 77 -10.40 2.67 -16.72
CA CYS A 77 -9.86 1.42 -17.24
C CYS A 77 -10.67 0.93 -18.45
N ARG A 78 -10.06 0.04 -19.25
CA ARG A 78 -10.70 -0.52 -20.46
C ARG A 78 -12.05 -1.17 -20.17
N GLU A 79 -12.18 -1.85 -19.04
CA GLU A 79 -13.44 -2.48 -18.63
C GLU A 79 -14.56 -1.45 -18.49
N THR A 80 -14.34 -0.40 -17.69
CA THR A 80 -15.34 0.67 -17.50
C THR A 80 -15.63 1.41 -18.79
N ARG A 81 -14.62 1.72 -19.61
CA ARG A 81 -14.78 2.35 -20.94
C ARG A 81 -15.51 1.46 -21.95
N GLY A 82 -15.53 0.14 -21.72
CA GLY A 82 -16.33 -0.80 -22.50
C GLY A 82 -17.80 -0.80 -22.09
N ARG A 83 -18.12 -0.51 -20.82
CA ARG A 83 -19.49 -0.41 -20.31
C ARG A 83 -20.13 0.96 -20.53
N TRP A 84 -19.33 2.02 -20.45
CA TRP A 84 -19.78 3.40 -20.55
C TRP A 84 -19.19 4.03 -21.80
N SER A 85 -20.02 4.55 -22.69
CA SER A 85 -19.53 5.44 -23.74
C SER A 85 -19.07 6.75 -23.13
N GLN A 86 -18.13 7.44 -23.79
CA GLN A 86 -17.66 8.75 -23.34
C GLN A 86 -18.80 9.76 -23.16
N VAL A 87 -19.73 9.78 -24.12
CA VAL A 87 -20.92 10.64 -24.07
C VAL A 87 -21.84 10.24 -22.91
N GLY A 88 -22.06 8.94 -22.69
CA GLY A 88 -22.89 8.45 -21.59
C GLY A 88 -22.31 8.81 -20.23
N PHE A 89 -21.00 8.61 -20.05
CA PHE A 89 -20.27 9.03 -18.86
C PHE A 89 -20.38 10.55 -18.64
N GLY A 90 -20.13 11.35 -19.67
CA GLY A 90 -20.22 12.81 -19.56
C GLY A 90 -21.62 13.32 -19.22
N SER A 91 -22.66 12.71 -19.81
CA SER A 91 -24.07 13.02 -19.49
C SER A 91 -24.40 12.70 -18.03
N TRP A 92 -23.97 11.52 -17.58
CA TRP A 92 -24.20 11.07 -16.21
C TRP A 92 -23.52 11.98 -15.17
N MET A 93 -22.24 12.34 -15.39
CA MET A 93 -21.49 13.22 -14.48
C MET A 93 -22.06 14.63 -14.36
N ARG A 94 -22.79 15.10 -15.38
CA ARG A 94 -23.44 16.42 -15.39
C ARG A 94 -24.86 16.40 -14.84
N THR A 95 -25.37 15.23 -14.48
CA THR A 95 -26.72 15.11 -13.89
C THR A 95 -26.66 15.58 -12.44
N PRO A 96 -27.45 16.60 -12.04
CA PRO A 96 -27.47 17.05 -10.66
C PRO A 96 -27.97 15.96 -9.70
N PRO A 97 -27.45 15.89 -8.47
CA PRO A 97 -26.44 16.80 -7.92
C PRO A 97 -25.01 16.43 -8.36
N VAL A 98 -24.31 17.41 -8.97
CA VAL A 98 -22.97 17.25 -9.55
C VAL A 98 -21.90 17.29 -8.46
N VAL A 99 -20.76 16.65 -8.74
CA VAL A 99 -19.61 16.68 -7.83
C VAL A 99 -19.01 18.09 -7.80
N SER A 100 -18.98 18.70 -6.62
CA SER A 100 -18.40 20.03 -6.38
C SER A 100 -17.03 19.96 -5.69
N GLY A 101 -16.71 18.83 -5.06
CA GLY A 101 -15.42 18.60 -4.42
C GLY A 101 -15.25 17.16 -3.98
N TYR A 102 -14.04 16.83 -3.52
CA TYR A 102 -13.71 15.49 -3.06
C TYR A 102 -12.57 15.51 -2.05
N GLU A 103 -12.43 14.42 -1.31
CA GLU A 103 -11.31 14.16 -0.42
C GLU A 103 -10.97 12.66 -0.42
N ILE A 104 -9.72 12.31 -0.65
CA ILE A 104 -9.27 10.91 -0.58
C ILE A 104 -8.99 10.57 0.88
N VAL A 105 -9.89 9.78 1.46
CA VAL A 105 -9.88 9.38 2.87
C VAL A 105 -8.86 8.27 3.12
N ASP A 106 -8.85 7.25 2.25
CA ASP A 106 -7.99 6.08 2.40
C ASP A 106 -7.50 5.57 1.05
N VAL A 107 -6.30 4.99 1.04
CA VAL A 107 -5.73 4.29 -0.12
C VAL A 107 -5.06 3.04 0.40
N SER A 108 -5.37 1.91 -0.20
CA SER A 108 -4.72 0.64 0.08
C SER A 108 -4.41 -0.11 -1.20
N VAL A 109 -3.27 -0.78 -1.25
CA VAL A 109 -2.89 -1.63 -2.37
C VAL A 109 -2.76 -3.07 -1.91
N ALA A 110 -3.45 -3.97 -2.60
CA ALA A 110 -3.39 -5.41 -2.36
C ALA A 110 -3.13 -6.17 -3.65
N THR A 111 -2.39 -7.28 -3.57
CA THR A 111 -2.17 -8.17 -4.71
C THR A 111 -3.22 -9.28 -4.71
N ARG A 112 -3.96 -9.42 -5.81
CA ARG A 112 -4.98 -10.48 -5.99
C ARG A 112 -4.71 -11.21 -7.29
N GLY A 113 -4.56 -12.54 -7.23
CA GLY A 113 -4.27 -13.34 -8.42
C GLY A 113 -2.96 -12.94 -9.13
N GLY A 114 -1.96 -12.49 -8.37
CA GLY A 114 -0.65 -12.05 -8.90
C GLY A 114 -0.64 -10.66 -9.55
N ARG A 115 -1.75 -9.91 -9.48
CA ARG A 115 -1.82 -8.53 -9.99
C ARG A 115 -2.12 -7.55 -8.85
N PRO A 116 -1.40 -6.42 -8.74
CA PRO A 116 -1.71 -5.42 -7.74
C PRO A 116 -3.04 -4.72 -8.10
N ARG A 117 -3.81 -4.36 -7.08
CA ARG A 117 -5.07 -3.61 -7.17
C ARG A 117 -5.08 -2.59 -6.04
N GLY A 118 -5.28 -1.34 -6.41
CA GLY A 118 -5.56 -0.26 -5.47
C GLY A 118 -7.04 -0.21 -5.13
N THR A 119 -7.34 0.08 -3.88
CA THR A 119 -8.65 0.47 -3.37
C THR A 119 -8.51 1.88 -2.83
N VAL A 120 -9.39 2.78 -3.25
CA VAL A 120 -9.39 4.18 -2.85
C VAL A 120 -10.74 4.52 -2.25
N VAL A 121 -10.75 4.96 -1.01
CA VAL A 121 -11.95 5.50 -0.36
C VAL A 121 -11.93 7.02 -0.51
N VAL A 122 -12.98 7.56 -1.11
CA VAL A 122 -13.13 8.98 -1.39
C VAL A 122 -14.44 9.50 -0.81
N ARG A 123 -14.37 10.65 -0.14
CA ARG A 123 -15.53 11.43 0.24
C ARG A 123 -15.82 12.43 -0.87
N ILE A 124 -17.00 12.35 -1.47
CA ILE A 124 -17.49 13.19 -2.56
C ILE A 124 -18.45 14.21 -1.99
N ASN A 125 -18.23 15.48 -2.28
CA ASN A 125 -19.14 16.58 -1.99
C ASN A 125 -19.92 16.92 -3.25
N ARG A 126 -21.24 17.02 -3.13
CA ARG A 126 -22.14 17.37 -4.23
C ARG A 126 -22.69 18.77 -4.06
N ASP A 127 -23.05 19.40 -5.17
CA ASP A 127 -23.80 20.65 -5.11
C ASP A 127 -25.12 20.44 -4.33
N GLY A 128 -25.54 21.47 -3.57
CA GLY A 128 -26.62 21.33 -2.59
C GLY A 128 -26.20 20.78 -1.22
N GLY A 129 -24.91 20.54 -0.99
CA GLY A 129 -24.34 20.29 0.34
C GLY A 129 -24.35 18.83 0.80
N GLY A 130 -24.74 17.89 -0.08
CA GLY A 130 -24.63 16.46 0.19
C GLY A 130 -23.17 15.99 0.19
N SER A 131 -22.83 15.05 1.08
CA SER A 131 -21.55 14.37 1.09
C SER A 131 -21.76 12.87 1.21
N GLU A 132 -20.95 12.08 0.50
CA GLU A 132 -20.99 10.62 0.55
C GLU A 132 -19.60 10.01 0.41
N GLU A 133 -19.35 8.88 1.07
CA GLU A 133 -18.12 8.09 0.87
C GLU A 133 -18.34 7.00 -0.17
N ARG A 134 -17.34 6.80 -1.02
CA ARG A 134 -17.34 5.81 -2.09
C ARG A 134 -16.01 5.09 -2.14
N GLU A 135 -16.08 3.80 -2.46
CA GLU A 135 -14.91 2.98 -2.73
C GLU A 135 -14.74 2.83 -4.23
N LEU A 136 -13.54 3.11 -4.73
CA LEU A 136 -13.14 2.90 -6.11
C LEU A 136 -11.98 1.94 -6.19
N SER A 137 -11.95 1.18 -7.28
CA SER A 137 -10.82 0.33 -7.59
C SER A 137 -9.91 0.98 -8.61
N VAL A 138 -8.60 0.85 -8.41
CA VAL A 138 -7.59 1.33 -9.34
C VAL A 138 -6.72 0.15 -9.74
N VAL A 139 -6.54 -0.08 -11.04
CA VAL A 139 -5.84 -1.26 -11.56
C VAL A 139 -4.68 -0.86 -12.47
N PRO A 140 -3.60 -1.64 -12.52
CA PRO A 140 -2.54 -1.43 -13.49
C PRO A 140 -3.02 -1.80 -14.90
N GLU A 141 -2.86 -0.88 -15.84
CA GLU A 141 -3.23 -1.05 -17.25
C GLU A 141 -2.33 -0.19 -18.15
N ASP A 142 -1.81 -0.77 -19.25
CA ASP A 142 -0.94 -0.10 -20.23
C ASP A 142 0.25 0.67 -19.63
N GLY A 143 0.86 0.12 -18.57
CA GLY A 143 2.01 0.73 -17.90
C GLY A 143 1.65 1.88 -16.96
N GLY A 144 0.36 2.19 -16.77
CA GLY A 144 -0.13 3.16 -15.80
C GLY A 144 -1.19 2.55 -14.88
N TRP A 145 -1.78 3.39 -14.04
CA TRP A 145 -2.92 3.03 -13.20
C TRP A 145 -4.20 3.65 -13.78
N ARG A 146 -5.31 2.93 -13.68
CA ARG A 146 -6.61 3.35 -14.22
C ARG A 146 -7.72 3.10 -13.22
N VAL A 147 -8.70 4.00 -13.18
CA VAL A 147 -9.87 3.88 -12.31
C VAL A 147 -10.87 2.90 -12.93
N CYS A 148 -11.27 1.89 -12.17
CA CYS A 148 -12.30 0.93 -12.52
C CYS A 148 -13.47 1.01 -11.54
N GLY A 149 -14.65 0.73 -12.07
CA GLY A 149 -15.90 0.74 -11.32
C GLY A 149 -17.04 1.26 -12.18
N ASP A 150 -18.24 1.22 -11.62
CA ASP A 150 -19.36 1.95 -12.21
C ASP A 150 -19.26 3.42 -11.81
N PRO A 151 -19.54 4.35 -12.74
CA PRO A 151 -19.66 5.76 -12.43
C PRO A 151 -20.86 5.93 -11.48
N PHE A 152 -20.53 6.53 -10.34
CA PHE A 152 -21.35 6.90 -9.17
C PHE A 152 -22.86 6.90 -9.34
#